data_AF-A0A7V0JAI9-F1
#
_entry.id   AF-A0A7V0JAI9-F1
#
_cell.length_a   1.000
_cell.length_b   1.000
_cell.length_c   1.000
_cell.angle_alpha   90.00
_cell.angle_beta   90.00
_cell.angle_gamma   90.00
#
_symmetry.space_group_name_H-M   'P 1'
#
loop_
_entity.id
_entity.type
_entity.pdbx_description
1 polymer ?
#
loop_
_entity_poly.entity_id
_entity_poly.type
_entity_poly.pdbx_seq_one_letter_code
_entity_poly.pdbx_strand_id
1 'polypeptide(L)'
;FGEQIVVNEKEEVLSFNKRLLIGATELSAQSIVNTIRSFGGLSIASHVDREAFGIISQLGFIPDDLKFDALEMSPGIQKQAAEDRFRDYIFLPWVSSSDSHSLENIGKRTMRFLIKEPTVTEIKYALRNTDGRKAEWG
;
A
#
# COMPACT_ATOMS: atom_id res chain seq x y z
N PHE A 1 -0.80 23.96 10.41
CA PHE A 1 0.26 23.45 9.53
C PHE A 1 1.48 24.35 9.62
N GLY A 2 2.68 23.75 9.66
CA GLY A 2 3.95 24.47 9.74
C GLY A 2 4.53 24.81 8.37
N GLU A 3 5.77 25.29 8.36
CA GLU A 3 6.52 25.58 7.14
C GLU A 3 6.77 24.31 6.32
N GLN A 4 6.59 24.40 5.00
CA GLN A 4 6.83 23.28 4.08
C GLN A 4 8.05 23.63 3.22
N ILE A 5 9.20 23.11 3.63
CA ILE A 5 10.52 23.53 3.14
C ILE A 5 10.94 22.65 1.98
N VAL A 6 11.41 23.26 0.90
CA VAL A 6 12.10 22.57 -0.20
C VAL A 6 13.60 22.69 0.06
N VAL A 7 14.29 21.55 0.19
CA VAL A 7 15.72 21.48 0.47
C VAL A 7 16.48 20.77 -0.64
N ASN A 8 17.79 21.05 -0.77
CA ASN A 8 18.68 20.27 -1.63
C ASN A 8 19.35 19.11 -0.87
N GLU A 9 20.25 18.38 -1.54
CA GLU A 9 20.97 17.23 -0.97
C GLU A 9 21.93 17.57 0.18
N LYS A 10 22.21 18.87 0.39
CA LYS A 10 23.05 19.39 1.47
C LYS A 10 22.23 20.00 2.61
N GLU A 11 20.91 19.73 2.63
CA GLU A 11 19.96 20.28 3.60
C GLU A 11 19.79 21.81 3.53
N GLU A 12 20.23 22.45 2.46
CA GLU A 12 20.09 23.90 2.28
C GLU A 12 18.67 24.25 1.84
N VAL A 13 18.08 25.28 2.44
CA VAL A 13 16.73 25.76 2.10
C VAL A 13 16.74 26.44 0.74
N LEU A 14 16.01 25.86 -0.22
CA LEU A 14 15.82 26.41 -1.56
C LEU A 14 14.58 27.33 -1.64
N SER A 15 13.48 26.94 -1.00
CA SER A 15 12.23 27.71 -0.99
C SER A 15 11.20 27.18 0.01
N PHE A 16 10.07 27.89 0.15
CA PHE A 16 8.91 27.46 0.94
C PHE A 16 7.71 27.18 0.02
N ASN A 17 7.14 25.98 0.11
CA ASN A 17 5.98 25.57 -0.66
C ASN A 17 4.69 26.12 -0.04
N LYS A 18 3.95 26.90 -0.84
CA LYS A 18 2.69 27.54 -0.42
C LYS A 18 1.46 26.63 -0.54
N ARG A 19 1.57 25.49 -1.23
CA ARG A 19 0.47 24.51 -1.36
C ARG A 19 0.32 23.75 -0.05
N LEU A 20 -0.91 23.48 0.38
CA LEU A 20 -1.18 22.68 1.58
C LEU A 20 -0.98 21.17 1.29
N LEU A 21 0.23 20.63 1.52
CA LEU A 21 0.59 19.26 1.10
C LEU A 21 0.01 18.14 1.99
N ILE A 22 -0.48 18.46 3.18
CA ILE A 22 -1.20 17.49 4.01
C ILE A 22 -2.62 17.19 3.51
N GLY A 23 -3.15 18.04 2.61
CA GLY A 23 -4.48 17.86 2.07
C GLY A 23 -4.52 16.63 1.16
N ALA A 24 -5.68 15.97 1.12
CA ALA A 24 -5.92 14.96 0.10
C ALA A 24 -5.81 15.58 -1.30
N THR A 25 -5.35 14.77 -2.26
CA THR A 25 -5.42 15.12 -3.67
C THR A 25 -6.87 15.18 -4.16
N GLU A 26 -7.12 15.94 -5.21
CA GLU A 26 -8.41 15.96 -5.93
C GLU A 26 -8.64 14.69 -6.78
N LEU A 27 -7.62 13.84 -6.93
CA LEU A 27 -7.74 12.58 -7.66
C LEU A 27 -8.65 11.59 -6.91
N SER A 28 -9.63 11.04 -7.64
CA SER A 28 -10.43 9.94 -7.11
C SER A 28 -9.60 8.65 -6.98
N ALA A 29 -9.98 7.77 -6.05
CA ALA A 29 -9.36 6.44 -5.90
C ALA A 29 -9.39 5.65 -7.22
N GLN A 30 -10.49 5.74 -7.98
CA GLN A 30 -10.63 5.07 -9.28
C GLN A 30 -9.64 5.62 -10.31
N SER A 31 -9.46 6.94 -10.37
CA SER A 31 -8.49 7.58 -11.25
C SER A 31 -7.07 7.14 -10.93
N ILE A 32 -6.73 7.01 -9.65
CA ILE A 32 -5.42 6.53 -9.18
C ILE A 32 -5.20 5.08 -9.63
N VAL A 33 -6.15 4.18 -9.36
CA VAL A 33 -6.07 2.76 -9.75
C VAL A 33 -5.92 2.60 -11.27
N ASN A 34 -6.71 3.34 -12.05
CA ASN A 34 -6.64 3.31 -13.51
C ASN A 34 -5.29 3.83 -14.03
N THR A 35 -4.74 4.87 -13.40
CA THR A 35 -3.43 5.43 -13.78
C THR A 35 -2.32 4.42 -13.50
N ILE A 36 -2.28 3.83 -12.31
CA ILE A 36 -1.32 2.76 -11.96
C ILE A 36 -1.37 1.64 -12.99
N ARG A 37 -2.58 1.20 -13.36
CA ARG A 37 -2.78 0.15 -14.36
C ARG A 37 -2.27 0.54 -15.75
N SER A 38 -2.47 1.79 -16.18
CA SER A 38 -1.97 2.26 -17.49
C SER A 38 -0.44 2.22 -17.60
N PHE A 39 0.27 2.28 -16.47
CA PHE A 39 1.72 2.12 -16.41
C PHE A 39 2.17 0.66 -16.18
N GLY A 40 1.23 -0.30 -16.16
CA GLY A 40 1.53 -1.71 -15.86
C GLY A 40 1.87 -1.98 -14.40
N GLY A 41 1.57 -1.04 -13.50
CA GLY A 41 1.81 -1.16 -12.06
C GLY A 41 0.80 -2.03 -11.33
N LEU A 42 1.05 -2.21 -10.03
CA LEU A 42 0.16 -2.89 -9.08
C LEU A 42 -0.49 -1.87 -8.15
N SER A 43 -1.80 -1.98 -7.99
CA SER A 43 -2.56 -1.16 -7.06
C SER A 43 -2.80 -1.93 -5.76
N ILE A 44 -2.26 -1.44 -4.66
CA ILE A 44 -2.39 -2.08 -3.34
C ILE A 44 -2.99 -1.05 -2.39
N ALA A 45 -4.12 -1.38 -1.76
CA ALA A 45 -4.71 -0.50 -0.76
C ALA A 45 -3.93 -0.64 0.56
N SER A 46 -3.25 0.43 0.97
CA SER A 46 -2.38 0.39 2.15
C SER A 46 -3.15 0.25 3.46
N HIS A 47 -2.56 -0.51 4.39
CA HIS A 47 -2.91 -0.65 5.81
C HIS A 47 -4.44 -0.54 6.08
N VAL A 48 -5.22 -1.40 5.44
CA VAL A 48 -6.70 -1.30 5.41
C VAL A 48 -7.34 -1.53 6.78
N ASP A 49 -6.59 -2.07 7.72
CA ASP A 49 -6.98 -2.35 9.10
C ASP A 49 -6.86 -1.15 10.05
N ARG A 50 -6.20 -0.07 9.61
CA ARG A 50 -6.06 1.16 10.40
C ARG A 50 -7.37 1.94 10.47
N GLU A 51 -7.62 2.48 11.66
CA GLU A 51 -8.80 3.30 11.96
C GLU A 51 -8.79 4.66 11.25
N ALA A 52 -7.61 5.14 10.84
CA ALA A 52 -7.44 6.41 10.12
C ALA A 52 -6.72 6.18 8.78
N PHE A 53 -7.10 6.99 7.79
CA PHE A 53 -6.46 7.06 6.46
C PHE A 53 -6.43 5.74 5.65
N GLY A 54 -7.23 4.74 6.04
CA GLY A 54 -7.42 3.49 5.28
C GLY A 54 -8.64 3.58 4.37
N ILE A 55 -8.65 2.82 3.27
CA ILE A 55 -9.77 2.85 2.31
C ILE A 55 -11.10 2.47 2.98
N ILE A 56 -11.09 1.45 3.85
CA ILE A 56 -12.28 1.00 4.59
C ILE A 56 -12.68 2.01 5.67
N SER A 57 -11.73 2.62 6.39
CA SER A 57 -12.09 3.62 7.41
C SER A 57 -12.64 4.92 6.81
N GLN A 58 -12.28 5.26 5.56
CA GLN A 58 -12.82 6.42 4.85
C GLN A 58 -14.16 6.15 4.18
N LEU A 59 -14.34 4.98 3.54
CA LEU A 59 -15.52 4.69 2.72
C LEU A 59 -16.53 3.72 3.39
N GLY A 60 -16.12 3.04 4.45
CA GLY A 60 -16.88 1.96 5.09
C GLY A 60 -16.76 0.61 4.39
N PHE A 61 -16.34 0.58 3.13
CA PHE A 61 -16.19 -0.63 2.30
C PHE A 61 -15.22 -0.37 1.14
N ILE A 62 -14.90 -1.42 0.37
CA ILE A 62 -14.17 -1.30 -0.89
C ILE A 62 -15.16 -1.43 -2.05
N PRO A 63 -15.41 -0.36 -2.84
CA PRO A 63 -16.22 -0.43 -4.05
C PRO A 63 -15.76 -1.53 -5.03
N ASP A 64 -16.70 -2.24 -5.64
CA ASP A 64 -16.42 -3.36 -6.55
C ASP A 64 -15.66 -2.95 -7.82
N ASP A 65 -15.78 -1.70 -8.25
CA ASP A 65 -15.09 -1.12 -9.40
C ASP A 65 -13.64 -0.71 -9.09
N LEU A 66 -13.28 -0.55 -7.81
CA LEU A 66 -11.90 -0.39 -7.35
C LEU A 66 -11.18 -1.74 -7.38
N LYS A 67 -10.70 -2.09 -8.58
CA LYS A 67 -9.95 -3.32 -8.86
C LYS A 67 -8.51 -3.28 -8.33
N PHE A 68 -8.35 -3.29 -7.01
CA PHE A 68 -7.05 -3.50 -6.36
C PHE A 68 -6.45 -4.87 -6.69
N ASP A 69 -5.13 -4.94 -6.77
CA ASP A 69 -4.39 -6.19 -6.97
C ASP A 69 -4.09 -6.91 -5.64
N ALA A 70 -4.05 -6.16 -4.54
CA ALA A 70 -3.89 -6.68 -3.18
C ALA A 70 -4.36 -5.67 -2.11
N LEU A 71 -4.53 -6.14 -0.88
CA LEU A 71 -4.74 -5.30 0.31
C LEU A 71 -3.53 -5.43 1.23
N GLU A 72 -3.07 -4.32 1.79
CA GLU A 72 -2.01 -4.35 2.80
C GLU A 72 -2.61 -4.33 4.20
N MET A 73 -2.12 -5.23 5.03
CA MET A 73 -2.40 -5.26 6.46
C MET A 73 -1.23 -4.64 7.22
N SER A 74 -1.53 -3.78 8.18
CA SER A 74 -0.53 -3.09 8.98
C SER A 74 0.31 -4.07 9.81
N PRO A 75 1.52 -3.68 10.24
CA PRO A 75 2.37 -4.53 11.07
C PRO A 75 1.70 -5.05 12.35
N GLY A 76 0.74 -4.31 12.91
CA GLY A 76 0.15 -4.58 14.22
C GLY A 76 -0.93 -5.66 14.25
N ILE A 77 -1.51 -6.03 13.10
CA ILE A 77 -2.56 -7.05 13.05
C ILE A 77 -1.98 -8.46 12.82
N GLN A 78 -2.49 -9.42 13.60
CA GLN A 78 -2.19 -10.85 13.43
C GLN A 78 -3.06 -11.47 12.34
N LYS A 79 -2.57 -12.54 11.70
CA LYS A 79 -3.22 -13.13 10.52
C LYS A 79 -4.66 -13.52 10.78
N GLN A 80 -4.87 -14.27 11.85
CA GLN A 80 -6.18 -14.80 12.23
C GLN A 80 -7.17 -13.66 12.49
N ALA A 81 -6.75 -12.63 13.22
CA ALA A 81 -7.58 -11.46 13.50
C ALA A 81 -7.92 -10.68 12.21
N ALA A 82 -6.98 -10.59 11.26
CA ALA A 82 -7.25 -10.00 9.95
C ALA A 82 -8.24 -10.85 9.15
N GLU A 83 -8.06 -12.17 9.09
CA GLU A 83 -8.94 -13.13 8.41
C GLU A 83 -10.37 -13.08 8.94
N ASP A 84 -10.54 -12.92 10.25
CA ASP A 84 -11.86 -12.79 10.87
C ASP A 84 -12.51 -11.43 10.61
N ARG A 85 -11.73 -10.34 10.69
CA ARG A 85 -12.24 -8.96 10.53
C ARG A 85 -12.50 -8.59 9.06
N PHE A 86 -11.70 -9.10 8.13
CA PHE A 86 -11.73 -8.75 6.71
C PHE A 86 -12.09 -9.95 5.83
N ARG A 87 -12.86 -10.90 6.37
CA ARG A 87 -13.29 -12.12 5.68
C ARG A 87 -13.91 -11.86 4.30
N ASP A 88 -14.69 -10.78 4.19
CA ASP A 88 -15.35 -10.40 2.94
C ASP A 88 -14.35 -10.02 1.83
N TYR A 89 -13.09 -9.75 2.18
CA TYR A 89 -12.01 -9.35 1.27
C TYR A 89 -10.92 -10.43 1.09
N ILE A 90 -11.16 -11.67 1.54
CA ILE A 90 -10.18 -12.77 1.41
C ILE A 90 -9.91 -13.20 -0.04
N PHE A 91 -10.79 -12.80 -0.97
CA PHE A 91 -10.61 -13.03 -2.40
C PHE A 91 -9.49 -12.18 -3.00
N LEU A 92 -9.08 -11.11 -2.31
CA LEU A 92 -7.90 -10.32 -2.68
C LEU A 92 -6.66 -10.85 -1.94
N PRO A 93 -5.50 -10.94 -2.61
CA PRO A 93 -4.24 -11.25 -1.96
C PRO A 93 -3.91 -10.22 -0.87
N TRP A 94 -3.35 -10.68 0.24
CA TRP A 94 -2.92 -9.78 1.32
C TRP A 94 -1.40 -9.66 1.37
N VAL A 95 -0.93 -8.42 1.51
CA VAL A 95 0.48 -8.08 1.71
C VAL A 95 0.71 -7.47 3.08
N SER A 96 1.96 -7.38 3.48
CA SER A 96 2.35 -6.63 4.67
C SER A 96 3.75 -6.06 4.50
N SER A 97 3.94 -4.85 4.99
CA SER A 97 5.21 -4.14 5.01
C SER A 97 5.38 -3.46 6.36
N SER A 98 6.59 -2.96 6.64
CA SER A 98 6.92 -2.36 7.94
C SER A 98 6.46 -0.91 8.10
N ASP A 99 5.99 -0.25 7.03
CA ASP A 99 5.58 1.18 7.02
C ASP A 99 6.54 2.09 7.83
N SER A 100 7.84 1.90 7.60
CA SER A 100 8.89 2.39 8.49
C SER A 100 9.19 3.87 8.28
N HIS A 101 9.09 4.63 9.37
CA HIS A 101 9.46 6.06 9.43
C HIS A 101 10.79 6.30 10.17
N SER A 102 11.46 5.23 10.59
CA SER A 102 12.78 5.25 11.23
C SER A 102 13.57 3.98 10.90
N LEU A 103 14.89 4.06 10.97
CA LEU A 103 15.80 2.98 10.54
C LEU A 103 15.59 1.69 11.33
N GLU A 104 15.36 1.80 12.63
CA GLU A 104 15.12 0.67 13.53
C GLU A 104 13.80 -0.06 13.26
N ASN A 105 12.89 0.54 12.50
CA ASN A 105 11.61 -0.06 12.14
C ASN A 105 11.67 -0.84 10.81
N ILE A 106 12.71 -0.64 9.99
CA ILE A 106 12.85 -1.30 8.69
C ILE A 106 12.84 -2.81 8.87
N GLY A 107 11.94 -3.50 8.16
CA GLY A 107 11.85 -4.96 8.18
C GLY A 107 11.23 -5.55 9.45
N LYS A 108 10.70 -4.74 10.38
CA LYS A 108 9.90 -5.26 11.52
C LYS A 108 8.69 -6.09 11.07
N ARG A 109 8.23 -5.84 9.85
CA ARG A 109 7.26 -6.65 9.14
C ARG A 109 7.75 -6.85 7.72
N THR A 110 7.69 -8.09 7.24
CA THR A 110 8.10 -8.45 5.89
C THR A 110 7.10 -9.44 5.30
N MET A 111 7.19 -9.65 4.00
CA MET A 111 6.54 -10.77 3.32
C MET A 111 7.55 -11.43 2.41
N ARG A 112 7.31 -12.70 2.06
CA ARG A 112 8.19 -13.44 1.16
C ARG A 112 7.52 -13.63 -0.19
N PHE A 113 8.32 -13.49 -1.24
CA PHE A 113 7.89 -13.78 -2.60
C PHE A 113 8.74 -14.92 -3.15
N LEU A 114 8.08 -15.98 -3.60
CA LEU A 114 8.68 -17.00 -4.46
C LEU A 114 8.48 -16.55 -5.90
N ILE A 115 9.54 -16.01 -6.51
CA ILE A 115 9.55 -15.40 -7.84
C ILE A 115 10.85 -15.73 -8.57
N LYS A 116 10.83 -15.66 -9.91
CA LYS A 116 12.02 -15.91 -10.74
C LYS A 116 12.98 -14.73 -10.72
N GLU A 117 12.44 -13.52 -10.74
CA GLU A 117 13.18 -12.26 -10.80
C GLU A 117 12.43 -11.17 -10.02
N PRO A 118 13.12 -10.16 -9.45
CA PRO A 118 12.50 -9.11 -8.64
C PRO A 118 11.82 -8.04 -9.51
N THR A 119 10.77 -8.43 -10.23
CA THR A 119 10.00 -7.55 -11.12
C THR A 119 8.55 -7.40 -10.68
N VAL A 120 7.91 -6.29 -11.06
CA VAL A 120 6.48 -6.05 -10.80
C VAL A 120 5.60 -7.16 -11.40
N THR A 121 5.96 -7.65 -12.59
CA THR A 121 5.27 -8.76 -13.26
C THR A 121 5.33 -10.05 -12.44
N GLU A 122 6.50 -10.39 -11.89
CA GLU A 122 6.65 -11.59 -11.06
C GLU A 122 5.91 -11.45 -9.73
N ILE A 123 5.93 -10.27 -9.10
CA ILE A 123 5.13 -9.98 -7.90
C ILE A 123 3.64 -10.15 -8.21
N LYS A 124 3.17 -9.69 -9.37
CA LYS A 124 1.78 -9.89 -9.81
C LYS A 124 1.41 -11.37 -9.90
N TYR A 125 2.28 -12.21 -10.46
CA TYR A 125 2.06 -13.66 -10.52
C TYR A 125 2.08 -14.30 -9.13
N ALA A 126 2.96 -13.84 -8.24
CA ALA A 126 3.04 -14.31 -6.88
C ALA A 126 1.78 -14.00 -6.07
N LEU A 127 1.26 -12.77 -6.18
CA LEU A 127 0.00 -12.38 -5.54
C LEU A 127 -1.18 -13.22 -6.06
N ARG A 128 -1.16 -13.61 -7.33
CA ARG A 128 -2.21 -14.44 -7.94
C ARG A 128 -2.00 -15.95 -7.77
N ASN A 129 -0.90 -16.37 -7.13
CA ASN A 129 -0.50 -17.78 -7.02
C ASN A 129 -0.47 -18.52 -8.39
N THR A 130 0.00 -17.85 -9.44
CA THR A 130 0.04 -18.42 -10.80
C THR A 130 1.44 -18.89 -11.19
N ASP A 131 1.52 -19.89 -12.06
CA ASP A 131 2.76 -20.41 -12.66
C ASP A 131 3.88 -20.72 -11.63
N GLY A 132 3.49 -21.24 -10.47
CA GLY A 132 4.41 -21.63 -9.39
C GLY A 132 4.98 -20.48 -8.56
N ARG A 133 4.60 -19.23 -8.81
CA ARG A 133 4.95 -18.09 -7.96
C ARG A 133 4.02 -18.03 -6.75
N LYS A 134 4.52 -17.54 -5.61
CA LYS A 134 3.75 -17.43 -4.36
C LYS A 134 4.11 -16.17 -3.59
N ALA A 135 3.11 -15.60 -2.93
CA ALA A 135 3.27 -14.56 -1.92
C ALA A 135 2.91 -15.13 -0.55
N GLU A 136 3.84 -15.05 0.40
CA GLU A 136 3.63 -15.48 1.78
C GLU A 136 3.59 -14.28 2.70
N TRP A 137 2.44 -14.09 3.34
CA TRP A 137 2.25 -13.10 4.40
C TRP A 137 3.13 -13.47 5.60
N GLY A 138 4.02 -12.55 5.99
CA GLY A 138 4.93 -12.72 7.14
C GLY A 138 4.43 -12.05 8.40
#